data_AF-A0A1N7IPK0-F1
#
_entry.id   AF-A0A1N7IPK0-F1
#
_cell.length_a   1.000
_cell.length_b   1.000
_cell.length_c   1.000
_cell.angle_alpha   90.00
_cell.angle_beta   90.00
_cell.angle_gamma   90.00
#
_symmetry.space_group_name_H-M   'P 1'
#
loop_
_entity.id
_entity.type
_entity.pdbx_description
1 polymer ?
#
loop_
_entity_poly.entity_id
_entity_poly.type
_entity_poly.pdbx_seq_one_letter_code
_entity_poly.pdbx_strand_id
1 'polypeptide(L)'
;MPSTLYRPHRHQQVASVVDLDAARARLRRAPRNQPRTLLVRCATSFADETILRHIGLSSDTSLEDVRRSLHIAFSVPGDTPTPSRFTLASSDQGRLDTAGAIGQYLHEGGDELFFHWGLWRFTLTLLDIYPRDDATPRALCVAGAGDFAGEPFDVAAINAQLLGPSAVENVLASVRPEVVDIVSRSTSMDFLPLLQALDLSRPAELDSFDASVAQILNTLPREQSREARDAFWCTILALSCLVDETTTDDVTESAMAALGWSADNGSSYSAGQIKQLCAGSLVRLASVGGYGTGGRSAVDKLDIYRALLRVK
;
A
#
# COMPACT_ATOMS: atom_id res chain seq x y z
N MET A 1 18.29 -36.79 -42.05
CA MET A 1 16.85 -36.90 -41.70
C MET A 1 16.67 -38.11 -40.80
N PRO A 2 15.88 -38.03 -39.72
CA PRO A 2 15.95 -37.21 -38.49
C PRO A 2 16.43 -38.12 -37.30
N SER A 3 16.48 -37.82 -36.01
CA SER A 3 15.91 -36.81 -35.13
C SER A 3 16.84 -36.63 -33.92
N THR A 4 17.14 -35.38 -33.55
CA THR A 4 17.78 -35.07 -32.26
C THR A 4 16.66 -34.80 -31.27
N LEU A 5 16.67 -35.59 -30.20
CA LEU A 5 15.69 -35.61 -29.13
C LEU A 5 15.42 -34.22 -28.55
N TYR A 6 14.14 -33.87 -28.55
CA TYR A 6 13.52 -32.83 -27.75
C TYR A 6 13.88 -33.03 -26.27
N ARG A 7 14.69 -32.14 -25.71
CA ARG A 7 14.86 -31.99 -24.26
C ARG A 7 13.77 -31.03 -23.78
N PRO A 8 12.84 -31.45 -22.92
CA PRO A 8 11.87 -30.53 -22.36
C PRO A 8 12.62 -29.52 -21.49
N HIS A 9 12.37 -28.24 -21.73
CA HIS A 9 12.84 -27.15 -20.90
C HIS A 9 12.49 -27.43 -19.44
N ARG A 10 13.47 -27.21 -18.55
CA ARG A 10 13.27 -27.13 -17.10
C ARG A 10 12.02 -26.29 -16.84
N HIS A 11 11.09 -26.84 -16.06
CA HIS A 11 9.97 -26.11 -15.48
C HIS A 11 10.50 -24.79 -14.91
N GLN A 12 10.20 -23.69 -15.61
CA GLN A 12 10.22 -22.35 -15.04
C GLN A 12 9.26 -22.42 -13.86
N GLN A 13 9.80 -22.30 -12.66
CA GLN A 13 9.01 -22.14 -11.46
C GLN A 13 8.43 -20.73 -11.54
N VAL A 14 7.29 -20.61 -12.23
CA VAL A 14 6.51 -19.37 -12.29
C VAL A 14 6.22 -19.00 -10.85
N ALA A 15 6.68 -17.82 -10.41
CA ALA A 15 6.37 -17.30 -9.10
C ALA A 15 4.85 -17.41 -8.88
N SER A 16 4.43 -18.03 -7.78
CA SER A 16 3.04 -18.43 -7.61
C SER A 16 2.15 -17.20 -7.46
N VAL A 17 1.49 -16.79 -8.54
CA VAL A 17 0.38 -15.84 -8.47
C VAL A 17 -0.66 -16.45 -7.53
N VAL A 18 -0.90 -15.77 -6.42
CA VAL A 18 -1.84 -16.24 -5.40
C VAL A 18 -3.25 -15.98 -5.94
N ASP A 19 -3.96 -17.06 -6.29
CA ASP A 19 -5.41 -17.02 -6.46
C ASP A 19 -6.01 -16.60 -5.11
N LEU A 20 -6.52 -15.37 -5.04
CA LEU A 20 -7.03 -14.77 -3.81
C LEU A 20 -8.23 -15.56 -3.26
N ASP A 21 -9.07 -16.13 -4.10
CA ASP A 21 -10.21 -16.91 -3.64
C ASP A 21 -9.76 -18.26 -3.09
N ALA A 22 -8.80 -18.91 -3.73
CA ALA A 22 -8.16 -20.11 -3.20
C ALA A 22 -7.39 -19.82 -1.89
N ALA A 23 -6.70 -18.68 -1.80
CA ALA A 23 -5.98 -18.25 -0.62
C ALA A 23 -6.92 -17.94 0.55
N ARG A 24 -8.00 -17.21 0.30
CA ARG A 24 -9.08 -16.98 1.26
C ARG A 24 -9.70 -18.29 1.73
N ALA A 25 -9.97 -19.23 0.81
CA ALA A 25 -10.50 -20.54 1.16
C ALA A 25 -9.54 -21.36 2.04
N ARG A 26 -8.23 -21.31 1.77
CA ARG A 26 -7.19 -21.92 2.62
C ARG A 26 -7.14 -21.23 3.97
N LEU A 27 -7.19 -19.91 4.01
CA LEU A 27 -7.15 -19.11 5.23
C LEU A 27 -8.33 -19.42 6.15
N ARG A 28 -9.55 -19.60 5.60
CA ARG A 28 -10.73 -20.04 6.35
C ARG A 28 -10.54 -21.40 7.03
N ARG A 29 -9.70 -22.27 6.46
CA ARG A 29 -9.38 -23.61 7.01
C ARG A 29 -8.13 -23.63 7.88
N ALA A 30 -7.25 -22.63 7.76
CA ALA A 30 -6.02 -22.53 8.52
C ALA A 30 -6.33 -22.31 10.02
N PRO A 31 -5.44 -22.77 10.92
CA PRO A 31 -5.63 -22.56 12.36
C PRO A 31 -5.69 -21.06 12.69
N ARG A 32 -6.51 -20.73 13.69
CA ARG A 32 -6.83 -19.33 14.07
C ARG A 32 -5.65 -18.54 14.64
N ASN A 33 -4.58 -19.23 15.03
CA ASN A 33 -3.36 -18.63 15.56
C ASN A 33 -2.43 -18.07 14.47
N GLN A 34 -2.66 -18.39 13.19
CA GLN A 34 -1.87 -17.81 12.11
C GLN A 34 -2.27 -16.33 11.92
N PRO A 35 -1.31 -15.38 11.92
CA PRO A 35 -1.58 -13.96 11.68
C PRO A 35 -2.23 -13.70 10.32
N ARG A 36 -3.20 -12.78 10.31
CA ARG A 36 -4.00 -12.41 9.14
C ARG A 36 -4.16 -10.90 9.10
N THR A 37 -4.54 -10.36 7.94
CA THR A 37 -4.97 -8.96 7.84
C THR A 37 -6.48 -8.91 7.87
N LEU A 38 -7.03 -8.24 8.88
CA LEU A 38 -8.45 -7.93 9.03
C LEU A 38 -8.72 -6.59 8.34
N LEU A 39 -9.57 -6.55 7.32
CA LEU A 39 -10.07 -5.29 6.76
C LEU A 39 -11.28 -4.85 7.56
N VAL A 40 -11.11 -3.84 8.41
CA VAL A 40 -12.13 -3.36 9.34
C VAL A 40 -12.64 -2.01 8.90
N ARG A 41 -13.97 -1.87 8.77
CA ARG A 41 -14.63 -0.57 8.66
C ARG A 41 -14.93 -0.06 10.05
N CYS A 42 -14.34 1.05 10.43
CA CYS A 42 -14.65 1.76 11.66
C CYS A 42 -15.51 2.98 11.34
N ALA A 43 -16.65 3.15 12.02
CA ALA A 43 -17.55 4.28 11.81
C ALA A 43 -18.00 4.92 13.13
N THR A 44 -18.15 6.25 13.11
CA THR A 44 -18.72 7.06 14.19
C THR A 44 -19.56 8.19 13.57
N SER A 45 -20.30 8.93 14.39
CA SER A 45 -21.10 10.06 13.96
C SER A 45 -20.74 11.32 14.74
N PHE A 46 -20.55 12.44 14.05
CA PHE A 46 -20.36 13.77 14.65
C PHE A 46 -21.24 14.78 13.92
N ALA A 47 -21.99 15.60 14.67
CA ALA A 47 -22.88 16.61 14.08
C ALA A 47 -23.78 16.07 12.94
N ASP A 48 -24.33 14.86 13.13
CA ASP A 48 -25.13 14.11 12.15
C ASP A 48 -24.40 13.67 10.86
N GLU A 49 -23.09 13.90 10.76
CA GLU A 49 -22.24 13.37 9.69
C GLU A 49 -21.62 12.03 10.10
N THR A 50 -21.62 11.09 9.15
CA THR A 50 -20.96 9.79 9.34
C THR A 50 -19.49 9.90 8.96
N ILE A 51 -18.63 9.62 9.94
CA ILE A 51 -17.19 9.59 9.77
C ILE A 51 -16.78 8.12 9.72
N LEU A 52 -16.00 7.75 8.71
CA LEU A 52 -15.58 6.37 8.50
C LEU A 52 -14.10 6.25 8.16
N ARG A 53 -13.51 5.14 8.59
CA ARG A 53 -12.15 4.71 8.25
C ARG A 53 -12.18 3.24 7.89
N HIS A 54 -11.49 2.86 6.82
CA HIS A 54 -11.17 1.47 6.49
C HIS A 54 -9.74 1.22 6.91
N ILE A 55 -9.54 0.29 7.82
CA ILE A 55 -8.24 0.02 8.44
C ILE A 55 -7.92 -1.47 8.29
N GLY A 56 -6.78 -1.77 7.68
CA GLY A 56 -6.16 -3.09 7.74
C GLY A 56 -5.48 -3.27 9.09
N LEU A 57 -5.85 -4.30 9.85
CA LEU A 57 -5.28 -4.61 11.16
C LEU A 57 -4.74 -6.04 11.19
N SER A 58 -3.60 -6.26 11.86
CA SER A 58 -3.19 -7.63 12.17
C SER A 58 -4.15 -8.29 13.15
N SER A 59 -4.54 -9.53 12.86
CA SER A 59 -5.43 -10.30 13.75
C SER A 59 -4.82 -10.58 15.12
N ASP A 60 -3.49 -10.49 15.24
CA ASP A 60 -2.73 -10.65 16.48
C ASP A 60 -2.48 -9.33 17.23
N THR A 61 -2.96 -8.20 16.72
CA THR A 61 -2.84 -6.89 17.38
C THR A 61 -3.69 -6.88 18.65
N SER A 62 -3.12 -6.45 19.76
CA SER A 62 -3.83 -6.30 21.03
C SER A 62 -4.91 -5.22 20.92
N LEU A 63 -6.01 -5.34 21.66
CA LEU A 63 -7.03 -4.28 21.70
C LEU A 63 -6.46 -2.94 22.20
N GLU A 64 -5.43 -2.97 23.04
CA GLU A 64 -4.67 -1.77 23.45
C GLU A 64 -4.00 -1.08 22.25
N ASP A 65 -3.34 -1.84 21.38
CA ASP A 65 -2.73 -1.29 20.17
C ASP A 65 -3.79 -0.89 19.13
N VAL A 66 -4.91 -1.62 19.03
CA VAL A 66 -6.06 -1.21 18.20
C VAL A 66 -6.59 0.14 18.66
N ARG A 67 -6.73 0.36 19.97
CA ARG A 67 -7.11 1.67 20.52
C ARG A 67 -6.16 2.76 20.05
N ARG A 68 -4.84 2.52 20.11
CA ARG A 68 -3.85 3.48 19.60
C ARG A 68 -4.04 3.75 18.11
N SER A 69 -4.26 2.72 17.31
CA SER A 69 -4.53 2.88 15.88
C SER A 69 -5.81 3.66 15.60
N LEU A 70 -6.88 3.46 16.38
CA LEU A 70 -8.13 4.23 16.26
C LEU A 70 -7.93 5.68 16.67
N HIS A 71 -7.16 5.94 17.73
CA HIS A 71 -6.83 7.31 18.13
C HIS A 71 -6.10 8.06 17.02
N ILE A 72 -5.13 7.41 16.36
CA ILE A 72 -4.42 7.99 15.23
C ILE A 72 -5.36 8.18 14.03
N ALA A 73 -6.12 7.14 13.64
CA ALA A 73 -6.94 7.17 12.43
C ALA A 73 -8.10 8.19 12.49
N PHE A 74 -8.57 8.53 13.68
CA PHE A 74 -9.61 9.54 13.90
C PHE A 74 -9.08 10.84 14.50
N SER A 75 -7.76 11.03 14.59
CA SER A 75 -7.15 12.21 15.22
C SER A 75 -7.76 12.54 16.60
N VAL A 76 -7.99 11.49 17.41
CA VAL A 76 -8.63 11.62 18.71
C VAL A 76 -7.75 12.47 19.63
N PRO A 77 -8.26 13.56 20.23
CA PRO A 77 -7.48 14.43 21.10
C PRO A 77 -6.82 13.68 22.26
N GLY A 78 -5.49 13.83 22.39
CA GLY A 78 -4.68 13.16 23.42
C GLY A 78 -4.55 13.91 24.73
N ASP A 79 -4.99 15.16 24.80
CA ASP A 79 -4.67 16.09 25.89
C ASP A 79 -5.42 15.80 27.19
N THR A 80 -6.52 15.05 27.11
CA THR A 80 -7.35 14.70 28.26
C THR A 80 -7.39 13.18 28.45
N PRO A 81 -7.06 12.66 29.65
CA PRO A 81 -7.26 11.27 29.99
C PRO A 81 -8.76 10.91 29.94
N THR A 82 -9.20 10.38 28.80
CA THR A 82 -10.60 10.02 28.58
C THR A 82 -10.79 8.51 28.75
N PRO A 83 -11.76 8.06 29.56
CA PRO A 83 -12.08 6.64 29.71
C PRO A 83 -12.38 5.99 28.37
N SER A 84 -11.78 4.82 28.14
CA SER A 84 -11.98 4.03 26.92
C SER A 84 -12.15 2.55 27.21
N ARG A 85 -12.96 1.87 26.40
CA ARG A 85 -13.23 0.42 26.53
C ARG A 85 -13.68 -0.18 25.21
N PHE A 86 -13.55 -1.49 25.10
CA PHE A 86 -14.17 -2.28 24.04
C PHE A 86 -15.32 -3.12 24.60
N THR A 87 -16.37 -3.32 23.80
CA THR A 87 -17.53 -4.16 24.11
C THR A 87 -17.98 -4.98 22.90
N LEU A 88 -18.65 -6.11 23.13
CA LEU A 88 -19.17 -6.99 22.06
C LEU A 88 -20.54 -6.57 21.55
N ALA A 89 -21.29 -5.80 22.34
CA ALA A 89 -22.55 -5.22 21.91
C ALA A 89 -22.58 -3.71 22.18
N SER A 90 -23.40 -3.00 21.41
CA SER A 90 -23.49 -1.54 21.45
C SER A 90 -24.07 -0.98 22.76
N SER A 91 -24.88 -1.80 23.46
CA SER A 91 -25.53 -1.50 24.74
C SER A 91 -24.84 -2.16 25.95
N ASP A 92 -23.77 -2.91 25.71
CA ASP A 92 -23.05 -3.63 26.76
C ASP A 92 -22.30 -2.67 27.69
N GLN A 93 -22.40 -2.93 28.99
CA GLN A 93 -21.74 -2.17 30.06
C GLN A 93 -20.43 -2.84 30.51
N GLY A 94 -20.12 -4.04 29.99
CA GLY A 94 -18.89 -4.76 30.25
C GLY A 94 -17.64 -4.09 29.68
N ARG A 95 -16.51 -4.77 29.86
CA ARG A 95 -15.22 -4.35 29.31
C ARG A 95 -14.42 -5.59 28.93
N LEU A 96 -13.90 -5.60 27.71
CA LEU A 96 -12.96 -6.61 27.26
C LEU A 96 -11.55 -6.37 27.81
N ASP A 97 -10.79 -7.45 27.99
CA ASP A 97 -9.37 -7.39 28.30
C ASP A 97 -8.59 -6.80 27.12
N THR A 98 -7.89 -5.69 27.36
CA THR A 98 -7.16 -4.97 26.32
C THR A 98 -5.90 -5.68 25.86
N ALA A 99 -5.41 -6.68 26.63
CA ALA A 99 -4.30 -7.54 26.21
C ALA A 99 -4.73 -8.60 25.18
N GLY A 100 -6.04 -8.87 25.04
CA GLY A 100 -6.58 -9.81 24.06
C GLY A 100 -6.36 -9.33 22.62
N ALA A 101 -6.13 -10.27 21.70
CA ALA A 101 -5.94 -9.97 20.28
C ALA A 101 -7.27 -9.71 19.58
N ILE A 102 -7.33 -8.75 18.66
CA ILE A 102 -8.56 -8.37 17.95
C ILE A 102 -9.18 -9.55 17.16
N GLY A 103 -8.36 -10.44 16.62
CA GLY A 103 -8.82 -11.64 15.90
C GLY A 103 -9.56 -12.66 16.77
N GLN A 104 -9.55 -12.49 18.11
CA GLN A 104 -10.39 -13.27 19.03
C GLN A 104 -11.85 -12.82 19.02
N TYR A 105 -12.15 -11.64 18.47
CA TYR A 105 -13.47 -11.03 18.47
C TYR A 105 -14.04 -10.82 17.06
N LEU A 106 -13.17 -10.67 16.05
CA LEU A 106 -13.55 -10.50 14.65
C LEU A 106 -13.09 -11.72 13.84
N HIS A 107 -13.99 -12.66 13.58
CA HIS A 107 -13.71 -13.96 12.96
C HIS A 107 -14.22 -14.08 11.52
N GLU A 108 -15.37 -13.49 11.23
CA GLU A 108 -16.02 -13.53 9.92
C GLU A 108 -16.61 -12.19 9.51
N GLY A 109 -16.80 -12.02 8.20
CA GLY A 109 -17.35 -10.79 7.65
C GLY A 109 -18.73 -10.51 8.25
N GLY A 110 -18.92 -9.29 8.74
CA GLY A 110 -20.11 -8.86 9.47
C GLY A 110 -19.95 -8.85 11.00
N ASP A 111 -18.91 -9.48 11.56
CA ASP A 111 -18.63 -9.37 12.99
C ASP A 111 -18.40 -7.92 13.40
N GLU A 112 -18.92 -7.56 14.58
CA GLU A 112 -18.83 -6.21 15.12
C GLU A 112 -18.13 -6.17 16.48
N LEU A 113 -17.36 -5.11 16.68
CA LEU A 113 -16.76 -4.75 17.95
C LEU A 113 -16.99 -3.25 18.17
N PHE A 114 -17.28 -2.85 19.42
CA PHE A 114 -17.56 -1.45 19.73
C PHE A 114 -16.44 -0.87 20.57
N PHE A 115 -15.85 0.22 20.11
CA PHE A 115 -14.88 0.99 20.87
C PHE A 115 -15.55 2.26 21.42
N HIS A 116 -15.39 2.51 22.71
CA HIS A 116 -15.92 3.69 23.38
C HIS A 116 -14.78 4.58 23.83
N TRP A 117 -14.90 5.87 23.60
CA TRP A 117 -13.98 6.90 24.06
C TRP A 117 -14.80 8.08 24.63
N GLY A 118 -14.89 8.15 25.96
CA GLY A 118 -15.79 9.09 26.62
C GLY A 118 -17.25 8.82 26.23
N LEU A 119 -17.91 9.80 25.63
CA LEU A 119 -19.28 9.68 25.12
C LEU A 119 -19.35 9.16 23.67
N TRP A 120 -18.20 9.03 23.02
CA TRP A 120 -18.12 8.60 21.63
C TRP A 120 -18.12 7.08 21.53
N ARG A 121 -18.80 6.60 20.49
CA ARG A 121 -18.83 5.19 20.14
C ARG A 121 -18.43 5.01 18.69
N PHE A 122 -17.46 4.14 18.47
CA PHE A 122 -16.98 3.71 17.19
C PHE A 122 -17.41 2.26 16.97
N THR A 123 -18.04 1.97 15.84
CA THR A 123 -18.41 0.62 15.45
C THR A 123 -17.36 0.09 14.49
N LEU A 124 -16.66 -0.98 14.88
CA LEU A 124 -15.71 -1.70 14.05
C LEU A 124 -16.44 -2.91 13.45
N THR A 125 -16.65 -2.92 12.15
CA THR A 125 -17.24 -4.02 11.40
C THR A 125 -16.17 -4.70 10.57
N LEU A 126 -15.99 -6.02 10.73
CA LEU A 126 -15.09 -6.80 9.88
C LEU A 126 -15.71 -6.95 8.48
N LEU A 127 -15.00 -6.50 7.45
CA LEU A 127 -15.45 -6.62 6.06
C LEU A 127 -14.92 -7.90 5.42
N ASP A 128 -13.61 -8.12 5.52
CA ASP A 128 -12.94 -9.27 4.89
C ASP A 128 -11.62 -9.59 5.59
N ILE A 129 -11.07 -10.76 5.28
CA ILE A 129 -9.81 -11.27 5.84
C ILE A 129 -8.87 -11.69 4.71
N TYR A 130 -7.64 -11.18 4.78
CA TYR A 130 -6.60 -11.46 3.81
C TYR A 130 -5.43 -12.22 4.43
N PRO A 131 -4.72 -13.05 3.64
CA PRO A 131 -3.38 -13.52 4.00
C PRO A 131 -2.47 -12.32 4.30
N ARG A 132 -1.53 -12.49 5.23
CA ARG A 132 -0.47 -11.51 5.47
C ARG A 132 0.89 -12.18 5.37
N ASP A 133 1.88 -11.37 5.03
CA ASP A 133 3.30 -11.67 5.18
C ASP A 133 3.95 -10.73 6.21
N ASP A 134 5.25 -10.89 6.41
CA ASP A 134 6.03 -10.10 7.37
C ASP A 134 6.23 -8.65 6.93
N ALA A 135 6.09 -8.35 5.62
CA ALA A 135 6.20 -7.00 5.08
C ALA A 135 4.92 -6.17 5.31
N THR A 136 3.77 -6.83 5.48
CA THR A 136 2.47 -6.18 5.68
C THR A 136 2.45 -5.40 7.01
N PRO A 137 2.12 -4.09 7.03
CA PRO A 137 2.05 -3.29 8.26
C PRO A 137 0.99 -3.80 9.25
N ARG A 138 1.28 -3.72 10.56
CA ARG A 138 0.32 -4.17 11.60
C ARG A 138 -0.98 -3.36 11.62
N ALA A 139 -0.92 -2.09 11.24
CA ALA A 139 -2.08 -1.22 11.06
C ALA A 139 -1.84 -0.32 9.84
N LEU A 140 -2.86 -0.16 8.99
CA LEU A 140 -2.82 0.75 7.83
C LEU A 140 -4.22 1.27 7.53
N CYS A 141 -4.39 2.58 7.43
CA CYS A 141 -5.62 3.20 6.95
C CYS A 141 -5.62 3.18 5.41
N VAL A 142 -6.57 2.47 4.81
CA VAL A 142 -6.63 2.28 3.35
C VAL A 142 -7.62 3.21 2.66
N ALA A 143 -8.64 3.68 3.38
CA ALA A 143 -9.62 4.64 2.89
C ALA A 143 -10.36 5.29 4.07
N GLY A 144 -11.05 6.38 3.82
CA GLY A 144 -11.84 7.06 4.83
C GLY A 144 -12.64 8.22 4.27
N ALA A 145 -13.55 8.74 5.08
CA ALA A 145 -14.30 9.95 4.78
C ALA A 145 -14.74 10.63 6.08
N GLY A 146 -14.88 11.95 6.02
CA GLY A 146 -15.35 12.79 7.12
C GLY A 146 -14.24 13.23 8.07
N ASP A 147 -14.37 14.48 8.51
CA ASP A 147 -13.47 15.14 9.46
C ASP A 147 -13.90 14.79 10.88
N PHE A 148 -12.96 14.56 11.78
CA PHE A 148 -13.27 14.24 13.17
C PHE A 148 -12.67 15.30 14.09
N ALA A 149 -13.48 15.85 15.00
CA ALA A 149 -13.05 16.86 15.95
C ALA A 149 -12.36 18.10 15.33
N GLY A 150 -12.73 18.45 14.09
CA GLY A 150 -12.16 19.59 13.36
C GLY A 150 -10.87 19.28 12.59
N GLU A 151 -10.39 18.04 12.65
CA GLU A 151 -9.22 17.59 11.89
C GLU A 151 -9.64 16.97 10.55
N PRO A 152 -9.08 17.44 9.42
CA PRO A 152 -9.41 16.93 8.11
C PRO A 152 -8.94 15.48 7.95
N PHE A 153 -9.67 14.70 7.14
CA PHE A 153 -9.20 13.36 6.80
C PHE A 153 -7.97 13.40 5.88
N ASP A 154 -6.82 12.98 6.42
CA ASP A 154 -5.57 12.84 5.69
C ASP A 154 -5.00 11.42 5.88
N VAL A 155 -5.19 10.57 4.87
CA VAL A 155 -4.74 9.17 4.90
C VAL A 155 -3.22 9.05 4.99
N ALA A 156 -2.48 10.00 4.39
CA ALA A 156 -1.02 9.98 4.36
C ALA A 156 -0.45 10.30 5.75
N ALA A 157 -0.96 11.37 6.38
CA ALA A 157 -0.57 11.76 7.74
C ALA A 157 -0.95 10.68 8.77
N ILE A 158 -2.12 10.07 8.62
CA ILE A 158 -2.56 8.93 9.46
C ILE A 158 -1.58 7.76 9.31
N ASN A 159 -1.26 7.36 8.09
CA ASN A 159 -0.38 6.21 7.86
C ASN A 159 1.06 6.46 8.31
N ALA A 160 1.57 7.68 8.16
CA ALA A 160 2.88 8.06 8.70
C ALA A 160 2.96 7.83 10.22
N GLN A 161 1.89 8.20 10.95
CA GLN A 161 1.79 7.98 12.39
C GLN A 161 1.59 6.50 12.76
N LEU A 162 0.77 5.76 11.99
CA LEU A 162 0.51 4.34 12.24
C LEU A 162 1.77 3.47 12.03
N LEU A 163 2.58 3.80 11.02
CA LEU A 163 3.85 3.11 10.74
C LEU A 163 4.93 3.49 11.78
N GLY A 164 4.92 4.74 12.21
CA GLY A 164 5.88 5.29 13.17
C GLY A 164 7.20 5.71 12.53
N PRO A 165 7.94 6.66 13.13
CA PRO A 165 9.11 7.30 12.50
C PRO A 165 10.18 6.30 12.04
N SER A 166 10.50 5.31 12.87
CA SER A 166 11.54 4.32 12.54
C SER A 166 11.17 3.42 11.36
N ALA A 167 9.87 3.11 11.17
CA ALA A 167 9.44 2.35 10.00
C ALA A 167 9.54 3.18 8.72
N VAL A 168 9.18 4.46 8.78
CA VAL A 168 9.34 5.40 7.66
C VAL A 168 10.81 5.52 7.28
N GLU A 169 11.69 5.75 8.25
CA GLU A 169 13.14 5.83 8.03
C GLU A 169 13.70 4.54 7.42
N ASN A 170 13.30 3.38 7.92
CA ASN A 170 13.74 2.08 7.39
C ASN A 170 13.28 1.85 5.96
N VAL A 171 12.03 2.18 5.62
CA VAL A 171 11.52 2.08 4.25
C VAL A 171 12.31 3.01 3.35
N LEU A 172 12.40 4.30 3.69
CA LEU A 172 13.08 5.30 2.87
C LEU A 172 14.59 5.03 2.72
N ALA A 173 15.24 4.39 3.71
CA ALA A 173 16.65 4.00 3.61
C ALA A 173 16.93 2.96 2.51
N SER A 174 15.93 2.16 2.14
CA SER A 174 16.03 1.19 1.04
C SER A 174 15.67 1.78 -0.33
N VAL A 175 15.09 2.99 -0.35
CA VAL A 175 14.56 3.65 -1.55
C VAL A 175 15.63 4.53 -2.20
N ARG A 176 15.59 4.61 -3.52
CA ARG A 176 16.50 5.46 -4.30
C ARG A 176 16.30 6.95 -3.97
N PRO A 177 17.37 7.76 -3.83
CA PRO A 177 17.26 9.16 -3.39
C PRO A 177 16.32 10.03 -4.25
N GLU A 178 16.28 9.81 -5.57
CA GLU A 178 15.36 10.52 -6.45
C GLU A 178 13.88 10.28 -6.12
N VAL A 179 13.54 9.07 -5.66
CA VAL A 179 12.17 8.71 -5.28
C VAL A 179 11.85 9.26 -3.89
N VAL A 180 12.83 9.24 -2.97
CA VAL A 180 12.71 9.90 -1.65
C VAL A 180 12.44 11.40 -1.80
N ASP A 181 13.11 12.07 -2.74
CA ASP A 181 12.87 13.49 -3.06
C ASP A 181 11.44 13.74 -3.55
N ILE A 182 10.88 12.84 -4.39
CA ILE A 182 9.49 12.92 -4.84
C ILE A 182 8.52 12.77 -3.67
N VAL A 183 8.67 11.73 -2.86
CA VAL A 183 7.81 11.50 -1.68
C VAL A 183 7.84 12.72 -0.76
N SER A 184 9.02 13.29 -0.53
CA SER A 184 9.20 14.47 0.33
C SER A 184 8.56 15.74 -0.24
N ARG A 185 8.64 15.95 -1.56
CA ARG A 185 8.11 17.16 -2.23
C ARG A 185 6.61 17.13 -2.51
N SER A 186 6.04 15.94 -2.73
CA SER A 186 4.63 15.81 -3.08
C SER A 186 3.67 16.20 -1.95
N THR A 187 4.18 16.45 -0.73
CA THR A 187 3.44 16.75 0.51
C THR A 187 2.44 15.67 0.96
N SER A 188 2.04 14.77 0.08
CA SER A 188 1.28 13.57 0.36
C SER A 188 2.22 12.37 0.47
N MET A 189 2.35 11.78 1.67
CA MET A 189 3.04 10.50 1.88
C MET A 189 2.29 9.29 1.27
N ASP A 190 1.52 9.49 0.20
CA ASP A 190 0.63 8.49 -0.41
C ASP A 190 1.37 7.27 -0.94
N PHE A 191 2.65 7.43 -1.31
CA PHE A 191 3.46 6.33 -1.82
C PHE A 191 4.19 5.53 -0.74
N LEU A 192 4.21 5.98 0.52
CA LEU A 192 4.93 5.27 1.58
C LEU A 192 4.37 3.85 1.82
N PRO A 193 3.04 3.64 1.90
CA PRO A 193 2.48 2.29 2.00
C PRO A 193 2.83 1.41 0.80
N LEU A 194 2.88 1.98 -0.42
CA LEU A 194 3.28 1.25 -1.62
C LEU A 194 4.75 0.83 -1.53
N LEU A 195 5.65 1.74 -1.17
CA LEU A 195 7.09 1.44 -1.04
C LEU A 195 7.35 0.38 0.02
N GLN A 196 6.60 0.39 1.12
CA GLN A 196 6.64 -0.66 2.12
C GLN A 196 6.13 -1.99 1.57
N ALA A 197 5.00 -2.00 0.87
CA ALA A 197 4.42 -3.21 0.27
C ALA A 197 5.32 -3.82 -0.81
N LEU A 198 6.11 -3.00 -1.51
CA LEU A 198 7.11 -3.48 -2.45
C LEU A 198 8.27 -4.20 -1.76
N ASP A 199 8.54 -3.92 -0.48
CA ASP A 199 9.64 -4.49 0.30
C ASP A 199 10.97 -4.44 -0.47
N LEU A 200 11.49 -3.22 -0.69
CA LEU A 200 12.72 -3.00 -1.46
C LEU A 200 13.98 -3.59 -0.80
N SER A 201 13.88 -3.99 0.47
CA SER A 201 14.95 -4.71 1.18
C SER A 201 15.12 -6.15 0.65
N ARG A 202 14.03 -6.72 0.10
CA ARG A 202 14.06 -8.02 -0.56
C ARG A 202 14.87 -7.93 -1.87
N PRO A 203 15.80 -8.87 -2.12
CA PRO A 203 16.47 -8.96 -3.41
C PRO A 203 15.47 -9.16 -4.55
N ALA A 204 15.57 -8.34 -5.60
CA ALA A 204 14.82 -8.56 -6.83
C ALA A 204 15.36 -9.82 -7.53
N GLU A 205 14.48 -10.76 -7.88
CA GLU A 205 14.85 -12.05 -8.48
C GLU A 205 15.14 -11.95 -9.99
N LEU A 206 16.01 -10.99 -10.36
CA LEU A 206 16.35 -10.70 -11.76
C LEU A 206 17.20 -11.80 -12.42
N ASP A 207 17.78 -12.73 -11.66
CA ASP A 207 18.63 -13.81 -12.20
C ASP A 207 17.84 -14.79 -13.08
N SER A 208 16.52 -14.81 -12.93
CA SER A 208 15.60 -15.55 -13.78
C SER A 208 15.39 -14.87 -15.15
N PHE A 209 15.92 -13.66 -15.34
CA PHE A 209 15.83 -12.87 -16.56
C PHE A 209 17.12 -12.93 -17.38
N ASP A 210 17.08 -12.32 -18.57
CA ASP A 210 18.30 -12.11 -19.37
C ASP A 210 19.25 -11.19 -18.59
N ALA A 211 20.55 -11.51 -18.56
CA ALA A 211 21.59 -10.74 -17.88
C ALA A 211 21.63 -9.26 -18.30
N SER A 212 21.13 -8.94 -19.49
CA SER A 212 20.99 -7.57 -19.99
C SER A 212 19.92 -6.75 -19.26
N VAL A 213 18.94 -7.36 -18.58
CA VAL A 213 17.86 -6.63 -17.87
C VAL A 213 18.43 -5.72 -16.80
N ALA A 214 19.27 -6.24 -15.90
CA ALA A 214 19.89 -5.44 -14.85
C ALA A 214 20.74 -4.29 -15.43
N GLN A 215 21.42 -4.52 -16.56
CA GLN A 215 22.19 -3.49 -17.25
C GLN A 215 21.26 -2.39 -17.80
N ILE A 216 20.13 -2.75 -18.42
CA ILE A 216 19.15 -1.79 -18.94
C ILE A 216 18.54 -0.97 -17.80
N LEU A 217 18.08 -1.61 -16.72
CA LEU A 217 17.51 -0.91 -15.55
C LEU A 217 18.54 0.04 -14.93
N ASN A 218 19.82 -0.31 -14.99
CA ASN A 218 20.88 0.56 -14.50
C ASN A 218 21.05 1.86 -15.31
N THR A 219 20.56 1.91 -16.55
CA THR A 219 20.58 3.11 -17.39
C THR A 219 19.41 4.06 -17.17
N LEU A 220 18.46 3.73 -16.29
CA LEU A 220 17.25 4.52 -16.05
C LEU A 220 17.35 5.41 -14.79
N PRO A 221 16.72 6.61 -14.81
CA PRO A 221 16.10 7.28 -15.97
C PRO A 221 17.14 7.78 -17.00
N ARG A 222 16.70 7.96 -18.25
CA ARG A 222 17.50 8.50 -19.37
C ARG A 222 17.37 10.02 -19.50
N GLU A 223 16.28 10.57 -19.00
CA GLU A 223 15.92 11.97 -19.07
C GLU A 223 16.87 12.83 -18.23
N GLN A 224 17.15 14.04 -18.73
CA GLN A 224 18.13 14.94 -18.11
C GLN A 224 17.48 16.08 -17.32
N SER A 225 16.32 16.59 -17.78
CA SER A 225 15.60 17.63 -17.06
C SER A 225 14.95 17.06 -15.79
N ARG A 226 14.82 17.88 -14.76
CA ARG A 226 14.18 17.49 -13.49
C ARG A 226 12.75 17.03 -13.72
N GLU A 227 11.98 17.80 -14.48
CA GLU A 227 10.59 17.52 -14.83
C GLU A 227 10.42 16.15 -15.49
N ALA A 228 11.27 15.82 -16.47
CA ALA A 228 11.17 14.56 -17.18
C ALA A 228 11.63 13.35 -16.34
N ARG A 229 12.54 13.57 -15.39
CA ARG A 229 12.93 12.55 -14.39
C ARG A 229 11.82 12.32 -13.36
N ASP A 230 11.17 13.38 -12.90
CA ASP A 230 10.00 13.30 -12.00
C ASP A 230 8.87 12.55 -12.72
N ALA A 231 8.58 12.89 -13.97
CA ALA A 231 7.62 12.17 -14.81
C ALA A 231 7.89 10.67 -14.88
N PHE A 232 9.16 10.28 -15.09
CA PHE A 232 9.55 8.86 -15.09
C PHE A 232 9.23 8.19 -13.75
N TRP A 233 9.68 8.77 -12.64
CA TRP A 233 9.52 8.15 -11.33
C TRP A 233 8.06 8.11 -10.85
N CYS A 234 7.28 9.15 -11.11
CA CYS A 234 5.82 9.13 -10.89
C CYS A 234 5.17 8.00 -11.69
N THR A 235 5.58 7.81 -12.94
CA THR A 235 5.09 6.69 -13.78
C THR A 235 5.49 5.33 -13.20
N ILE A 236 6.73 5.16 -12.70
CA ILE A 236 7.15 3.90 -12.05
C ILE A 236 6.34 3.62 -10.78
N LEU A 237 6.10 4.64 -9.95
CA LEU A 237 5.29 4.50 -8.74
C LEU A 237 3.85 4.08 -9.09
N ALA A 238 3.23 4.71 -10.09
CA ALA A 238 1.90 4.35 -10.56
C ALA A 238 1.85 2.92 -11.14
N LEU A 239 2.81 2.54 -11.98
CA LEU A 239 2.91 1.18 -12.54
C LEU A 239 3.10 0.12 -11.46
N SER A 240 3.77 0.46 -10.36
CA SER A 240 4.01 -0.44 -9.23
C SER A 240 2.72 -0.79 -8.47
N CYS A 241 1.65 0.00 -8.63
CA CYS A 241 0.32 -0.33 -8.10
C CYS A 241 -0.33 -1.52 -8.82
N LEU A 242 0.16 -1.90 -10.02
CA LEU A 242 -0.38 -3.01 -10.83
C LEU A 242 -1.90 -2.94 -11.08
N VAL A 243 -2.42 -1.74 -11.25
CA VAL A 243 -3.82 -1.45 -11.59
C VAL A 243 -4.01 -1.34 -13.10
N ASP A 244 -5.24 -1.13 -13.56
CA ASP A 244 -5.54 -0.89 -14.97
C ASP A 244 -4.89 0.42 -15.48
N GLU A 245 -4.86 0.58 -16.81
CA GLU A 245 -4.18 1.72 -17.45
C GLU A 245 -4.83 3.06 -17.08
N THR A 246 -6.16 3.13 -16.98
CA THR A 246 -6.86 4.36 -16.61
C THR A 246 -6.49 4.79 -15.20
N THR A 247 -6.54 3.88 -14.24
CA THR A 247 -6.15 4.17 -12.86
C THR A 247 -4.66 4.52 -12.74
N THR A 248 -3.81 3.86 -13.54
CA THR A 248 -2.37 4.18 -13.60
C THR A 248 -2.14 5.62 -14.09
N ASP A 249 -2.90 6.03 -15.11
CA ASP A 249 -2.83 7.38 -15.68
C ASP A 249 -3.30 8.42 -14.65
N ASP A 250 -4.43 8.20 -13.98
CA ASP A 250 -4.95 9.09 -12.93
C ASP A 250 -3.94 9.28 -11.78
N VAL A 251 -3.31 8.19 -11.33
CA VAL A 251 -2.28 8.24 -10.27
C VAL A 251 -1.05 9.02 -10.74
N THR A 252 -0.63 8.81 -11.99
CA THR A 252 0.54 9.49 -12.56
C THR A 252 0.30 11.00 -12.70
N GLU A 253 -0.87 11.40 -13.20
CA GLU A 253 -1.29 12.80 -13.32
C GLU A 253 -1.37 13.49 -11.96
N SER A 254 -2.02 12.83 -10.99
CA SER A 254 -2.16 13.34 -9.62
C SER A 254 -0.79 13.53 -8.95
N ALA A 255 0.13 12.58 -9.13
CA ALA A 255 1.49 12.66 -8.59
C ALA A 255 2.29 13.83 -9.17
N MET A 256 2.20 14.04 -10.49
CA MET A 256 2.88 15.17 -11.15
C MET A 256 2.29 16.51 -10.70
N ALA A 257 0.96 16.60 -10.56
CA ALA A 257 0.29 17.79 -10.05
C ALA A 257 0.70 18.10 -8.59
N ALA A 258 0.80 17.07 -7.74
CA ALA A 258 1.26 17.22 -6.35
C ALA A 258 2.70 17.72 -6.23
N LEU A 259 3.55 17.45 -7.23
CA LEU A 259 4.91 18.02 -7.33
C LEU A 259 4.93 19.47 -7.84
N GLY A 260 3.78 20.02 -8.24
CA GLY A 260 3.65 21.37 -8.78
C GLY A 260 4.03 21.49 -10.26
N TRP A 261 4.14 20.38 -10.99
CA TRP A 261 4.41 20.41 -12.43
C TRP A 261 3.13 20.74 -13.21
N SER A 262 3.26 21.67 -14.16
CA SER A 262 2.19 22.06 -15.07
C SER A 262 2.76 22.30 -16.46
N ALA A 263 1.92 22.18 -17.48
CA ALA A 263 2.27 22.51 -18.85
C ALA A 263 2.47 24.04 -19.01
N ASP A 264 3.10 24.45 -20.12
CA ASP A 264 3.42 25.86 -20.41
C ASP A 264 2.21 26.82 -20.37
N ASN A 265 1.01 26.29 -20.62
CA ASN A 265 -0.26 27.02 -20.57
C ASN A 265 -0.87 27.11 -19.15
N GLY A 266 -0.18 26.58 -18.14
CA GLY A 266 -0.63 26.51 -16.75
C GLY A 266 -1.62 25.39 -16.44
N SER A 267 -1.99 24.53 -17.40
CA SER A 267 -2.85 23.38 -17.13
C SER A 267 -2.07 22.22 -16.53
N SER A 268 -2.76 21.34 -15.79
CA SER A 268 -2.18 20.05 -15.38
C SER A 268 -1.76 19.23 -16.59
N TYR A 269 -0.72 18.42 -16.42
CA TYR A 269 -0.29 17.47 -17.43
C TYR A 269 -1.27 16.30 -17.56
N SER A 270 -1.58 15.92 -18.80
CA SER A 270 -2.23 14.63 -19.08
C SER A 270 -1.21 13.49 -19.08
N ALA A 271 -1.65 12.27 -18.83
CA ALA A 271 -0.81 11.07 -18.81
C ALA A 271 -0.06 10.88 -20.13
N GLY A 272 -0.67 11.20 -21.26
CA GLY A 272 0.00 11.18 -22.57
C GLY A 272 1.19 12.14 -22.64
N GLN A 273 1.05 13.36 -22.09
CA GLN A 273 2.16 14.32 -22.01
C GLN A 273 3.24 13.85 -21.04
N ILE A 274 2.88 13.28 -19.88
CA ILE A 274 3.83 12.76 -18.89
C ILE A 274 4.62 11.58 -19.48
N LYS A 275 3.95 10.65 -20.16
CA LYS A 275 4.58 9.54 -20.89
C LYS A 275 5.54 10.06 -21.97
N GLN A 276 5.20 11.17 -22.63
CA GLN A 276 6.07 11.79 -23.64
C GLN A 276 7.32 12.43 -23.02
N LEU A 277 7.21 13.07 -21.84
CA LEU A 277 8.35 13.63 -21.11
C LEU A 277 9.40 12.56 -20.78
N CYS A 278 8.96 11.34 -20.44
CA CYS A 278 9.84 10.22 -20.06
C CYS A 278 9.94 9.09 -21.11
N ALA A 279 9.65 9.39 -22.38
CA ALA A 279 9.56 8.40 -23.44
C ALA A 279 10.85 7.58 -23.64
N GLY A 280 12.02 8.21 -23.47
CA GLY A 280 13.32 7.54 -23.64
C GLY A 280 13.50 6.39 -22.65
N SER A 281 13.13 6.62 -21.39
CA SER A 281 13.11 5.58 -20.36
C SER A 281 12.01 4.55 -20.58
N LEU A 282 10.80 4.96 -20.96
CA LEU A 282 9.69 4.04 -21.20
C LEU A 282 9.96 3.05 -22.34
N VAL A 283 10.65 3.48 -23.41
CA VAL A 283 11.10 2.58 -24.49
C VAL A 283 12.04 1.50 -23.96
N ARG A 284 12.99 1.87 -23.09
CA ARG A 284 13.93 0.92 -22.48
C ARG A 284 13.22 -0.01 -21.49
N LEU A 285 12.29 0.51 -20.69
CA LEU A 285 11.49 -0.29 -19.78
C LEU A 285 10.60 -1.29 -20.52
N ALA A 286 9.98 -0.88 -21.63
CA ALA A 286 9.21 -1.77 -22.49
C ALA A 286 10.08 -2.88 -23.09
N SER A 287 11.34 -2.57 -23.47
CA SER A 287 12.25 -3.58 -24.05
C SER A 287 12.59 -4.73 -23.10
N VAL A 288 12.44 -4.54 -21.78
CA VAL A 288 12.62 -5.60 -20.77
C VAL A 288 11.29 -6.16 -20.25
N GLY A 289 10.17 -5.76 -20.85
CA GLY A 289 8.82 -6.21 -20.50
C GLY A 289 8.23 -5.57 -19.24
N GLY A 290 8.79 -4.45 -18.77
CA GLY A 290 8.34 -3.70 -17.61
C GLY A 290 7.26 -2.65 -17.89
N TYR A 291 6.90 -2.42 -19.16
CA TYR A 291 5.89 -1.44 -19.58
C TYR A 291 5.27 -1.84 -20.93
N GLY A 292 4.01 -1.47 -21.17
CA GLY A 292 3.27 -1.76 -22.41
C GLY A 292 2.42 -3.05 -22.38
N THR A 293 1.68 -3.27 -23.48
CA THR A 293 0.64 -4.30 -23.64
C THR A 293 1.15 -5.73 -23.89
N GLY A 294 2.45 -5.89 -24.11
CA GLY A 294 3.12 -7.18 -24.18
C GLY A 294 4.31 -7.17 -23.24
N GLY A 295 4.32 -8.06 -22.25
CA GLY A 295 5.37 -8.02 -21.25
C GLY A 295 5.29 -9.18 -20.27
N ARG A 296 6.16 -9.09 -19.26
CA ARG A 296 6.31 -10.10 -18.23
C ARG A 296 5.06 -10.16 -17.33
N SER A 297 4.98 -11.22 -16.52
CA SER A 297 3.90 -11.36 -15.55
C SER A 297 3.91 -10.20 -14.53
N ALA A 298 2.80 -10.00 -13.82
CA ALA A 298 2.74 -8.98 -12.77
C ALA A 298 3.83 -9.17 -11.71
N VAL A 299 4.15 -10.42 -11.35
CA VAL A 299 5.20 -10.73 -10.38
C VAL A 299 6.58 -10.35 -10.91
N ASP A 300 6.89 -10.70 -12.16
CA ASP A 300 8.15 -10.33 -12.78
C ASP A 300 8.30 -8.80 -12.93
N LYS A 301 7.19 -8.09 -13.20
CA LYS A 301 7.17 -6.62 -13.24
C LYS A 301 7.48 -6.02 -11.87
N LEU A 302 6.99 -6.61 -10.77
CA LEU A 302 7.35 -6.17 -9.42
C LEU A 302 8.86 -6.28 -9.18
N ASP A 303 9.52 -7.34 -9.63
CA ASP A 303 10.98 -7.44 -9.46
C ASP A 303 11.74 -6.39 -10.28
N ILE A 304 11.24 -6.04 -11.48
CA ILE A 304 11.76 -4.90 -12.24
C ILE A 304 11.58 -3.60 -11.47
N TYR A 305 10.40 -3.33 -10.92
CA TYR A 305 10.11 -2.09 -10.20
C TYR A 305 10.90 -2.01 -8.88
N ARG A 306 11.02 -3.12 -8.14
CA ARG A 306 11.90 -3.23 -6.97
C ARG A 306 13.34 -2.86 -7.33
N ALA A 307 13.86 -3.42 -8.41
CA ALA A 307 15.22 -3.14 -8.86
C ALA A 307 15.44 -1.68 -9.29
N LEU A 308 14.41 -1.02 -9.82
CA LEU A 308 14.46 0.40 -10.19
C LEU A 308 14.37 1.35 -9.00
N LEU A 309 13.49 1.03 -8.05
CA LEU A 309 13.15 1.88 -6.91
C LEU A 309 14.11 1.73 -5.74
N ARG A 310 14.85 0.61 -5.64
CA ARG A 310 15.82 0.40 -4.56
C ARG A 310 17.08 1.25 -4.72
N VAL A 311 17.73 1.54 -3.59
CA VAL A 311 19.08 2.10 -3.58
C VAL A 311 20.06 1.13 -4.30
N LYS A 312 21.02 1.70 -5.02
CA LYS A 312 22.04 0.95 -5.75
C LYS A 312 23.31 0.79 -4.94
#